data_AF-A0A1U7DFA4-F1
#
_entry.id   AF-A0A1U7DFA4-F1
#
_cell.length_a   1.000
_cell.length_b   1.000
_cell.length_c   1.000
_cell.angle_alpha   90.00
_cell.angle_beta   90.00
_cell.angle_gamma   90.00
#
_symmetry.space_group_name_H-M   'P 1'
#
loop_
_entity.id
_entity.type
_entity.pdbx_description
1 polymer ?
#
loop_
_entity_poly.entity_id
_entity_poly.type
_entity_poly.pdbx_seq_one_letter_code
_entity_poly.pdbx_strand_id
1 'polypeptide(L)'
;MLGRTVPYDSDMAGAVAAFNVAHNWRAAHAYPLMRERIRLTTISKGLTAGRIKRMDSIRKKLRRSPISLDRMQDLAGIRAILPTMEDVNRVRRRYSEDLRTSDYVAEPKPGGYRSIHLIKPFDEAGAGAMYRGQKVEIQLRTHLQHVWATAVEAIGNMRGEDLKAGEGNRGWLRLLTLMSGVIAEREGLPQGADVPMDQAERNAELRDLCHSLSAIAALTSFRSVVRETESRSGSGFYLVQMNAETGEVTVSAQSSFRMGESSYNSMVDSGERQQSILVAVDSMAALRAAYPNYFLDVATFIELLADATNINMGLTAPIPTSAIDRLSLDFLKAWKR
;
A
#
# COMPACT_ATOMS: atom_id res chain seq x y z
N MET A 1 -21.12 -19.36 -16.07
CA MET A 1 -19.77 -19.88 -16.40
C MET A 1 -18.70 -18.85 -16.05
N LEU A 2 -18.74 -18.28 -14.85
CA LEU A 2 -17.89 -17.17 -14.42
C LEU A 2 -16.94 -17.71 -13.34
N GLY A 3 -15.63 -17.75 -13.60
CA GLY A 3 -14.64 -17.95 -12.54
C GLY A 3 -13.81 -19.25 -12.58
N ARG A 4 -13.92 -20.11 -13.59
CA ARG A 4 -12.96 -21.22 -13.74
C ARG A 4 -11.86 -20.79 -14.68
N THR A 5 -10.67 -20.54 -14.10
CA THR A 5 -9.34 -20.49 -14.75
C THR A 5 -9.28 -19.83 -16.12
N VAL A 6 -8.63 -18.67 -16.22
CA VAL A 6 -8.25 -18.08 -17.52
C VAL A 6 -7.44 -19.14 -18.28
N PRO A 7 -7.97 -19.74 -19.37
CA PRO A 7 -7.26 -20.79 -20.08
C PRO A 7 -6.01 -20.20 -20.73
N TYR A 8 -4.86 -20.84 -20.54
CA TYR A 8 -3.61 -20.46 -21.21
C TYR A 8 -3.56 -21.00 -22.65
N ASP A 9 -4.30 -22.08 -22.93
CA ASP A 9 -4.30 -22.81 -24.22
C ASP A 9 -5.59 -22.62 -25.04
N SER A 10 -6.31 -21.51 -24.85
CA SER A 10 -7.46 -21.19 -25.72
C SER A 10 -7.02 -20.43 -26.97
N ASP A 11 -7.72 -20.67 -28.08
CA ASP A 11 -7.80 -19.75 -29.23
C ASP A 11 -7.81 -18.27 -28.73
N MET A 12 -7.09 -17.39 -29.44
CA MET A 12 -6.85 -15.99 -29.05
C MET A 12 -8.15 -15.27 -28.66
N ALA A 13 -9.27 -15.60 -29.32
CA ALA A 13 -10.59 -15.08 -28.97
C ALA A 13 -11.06 -15.45 -27.55
N GLY A 14 -10.84 -16.70 -27.12
CA GLY A 14 -11.18 -17.18 -25.78
C GLY A 14 -10.33 -16.55 -24.69
N ALA A 15 -9.04 -16.34 -24.95
CA ALA A 15 -8.12 -15.67 -24.02
C ALA A 15 -8.51 -14.20 -23.83
N VAL A 16 -8.82 -13.49 -24.92
CA VAL A 16 -9.30 -12.10 -24.88
C VAL A 16 -10.63 -11.99 -24.13
N ALA A 17 -11.57 -12.91 -24.37
CA ALA A 17 -12.85 -12.92 -23.65
C ALA A 17 -12.67 -13.13 -22.14
N ALA A 18 -11.83 -14.09 -21.74
CA ALA A 18 -11.52 -14.35 -20.33
C ALA A 18 -10.81 -13.15 -19.66
N PHE A 19 -9.92 -12.47 -20.40
CA PHE A 19 -9.24 -11.27 -19.94
C PHE A 19 -10.22 -10.11 -19.70
N ASN A 20 -11.14 -9.88 -20.64
CA ASN A 20 -12.18 -8.86 -20.50
C ASN A 20 -13.11 -9.12 -19.31
N VAL A 21 -13.50 -10.37 -19.08
CA VAL A 21 -14.29 -10.76 -17.90
C VAL A 21 -13.53 -10.46 -16.61
N ALA A 22 -12.23 -10.78 -16.57
CA ALA A 22 -11.39 -10.51 -15.40
C ALA A 22 -11.23 -9.00 -15.12
N HIS A 23 -11.04 -8.19 -16.17
CA HIS A 23 -11.00 -6.73 -16.06
C HIS A 23 -12.32 -6.16 -15.56
N ASN A 24 -13.45 -6.58 -16.15
CA ASN A 24 -14.78 -6.12 -15.74
C ASN A 24 -15.11 -6.51 -14.29
N TRP A 25 -14.79 -7.75 -13.89
CA TRP A 25 -14.98 -8.21 -12.51
C TRP A 25 -14.13 -7.38 -11.53
N ARG A 26 -12.87 -7.13 -11.87
CA ARG A 26 -11.97 -6.26 -11.09
C ARG A 26 -12.53 -4.83 -10.98
N ALA A 27 -12.98 -4.25 -12.09
CA ALA A 27 -13.52 -2.90 -12.15
C ALA A 27 -14.81 -2.74 -11.32
N ALA A 28 -15.65 -3.77 -11.28
CA ALA A 28 -16.90 -3.75 -10.51
C ALA A 28 -16.70 -3.47 -9.01
N HIS A 29 -15.53 -3.77 -8.46
CA HIS A 29 -15.17 -3.54 -7.07
C HIS A 29 -14.89 -2.06 -6.74
N ALA A 30 -14.81 -1.19 -7.75
CA ALA A 30 -14.56 0.25 -7.57
C ALA A 30 -15.65 0.97 -6.78
N TYR A 31 -16.91 0.58 -6.99
CA TYR A 31 -18.02 1.19 -6.26
C TYR A 31 -18.02 0.81 -4.78
N PRO A 32 -17.96 -0.48 -4.39
CA PRO A 32 -17.75 -0.88 -3.00
C PRO A 32 -16.54 -0.23 -2.35
N LEU A 33 -15.40 -0.17 -3.05
CA LEU A 33 -14.19 0.51 -2.60
C LEU A 33 -14.47 1.96 -2.21
N MET A 34 -15.10 2.73 -3.11
CA MET A 34 -15.35 4.15 -2.87
C MET A 34 -16.31 4.37 -1.70
N ARG A 35 -17.42 3.62 -1.69
CA ARG A 35 -18.43 3.75 -0.63
C ARG A 35 -17.85 3.42 0.74
N GLU A 36 -17.08 2.35 0.83
CA GLU A 36 -16.45 1.96 2.08
C GLU A 36 -15.30 2.90 2.47
N ARG A 37 -14.55 3.46 1.51
CA ARG A 37 -13.51 4.45 1.80
C ARG A 37 -14.12 5.71 2.40
N ILE A 38 -15.21 6.22 1.82
CA ILE A 38 -15.92 7.40 2.35
C ILE A 38 -16.37 7.13 3.79
N ARG A 39 -16.98 5.97 4.07
CA ARG A 39 -17.37 5.57 5.43
C ARG A 39 -16.16 5.54 6.37
N LEU A 40 -15.06 4.90 5.95
CA LEU A 40 -13.83 4.82 6.73
C LEU A 40 -13.26 6.20 7.05
N THR A 41 -13.28 7.14 6.09
CA THR A 41 -12.84 8.53 6.31
C THR A 41 -13.66 9.21 7.41
N THR A 42 -14.97 8.96 7.51
CA THR A 42 -15.80 9.58 8.57
C THR A 42 -15.48 9.11 9.99
N ILE A 43 -14.86 7.94 10.14
CA ILE A 43 -14.52 7.35 11.43
C ILE A 43 -13.01 7.36 11.72
N SER A 44 -12.19 7.67 10.72
CA SER A 44 -10.74 7.75 10.79
C SER A 44 -10.29 9.19 11.10
N LYS A 45 -9.34 9.35 12.03
CA LYS A 45 -8.62 10.63 12.23
C LYS A 45 -7.39 10.77 11.32
N GLY A 46 -7.07 9.73 10.56
CA GLY A 46 -5.91 9.68 9.68
C GLY A 46 -6.27 9.59 8.21
N LEU A 47 -5.23 9.48 7.38
CA LEU A 47 -5.33 9.43 5.94
C LEU A 47 -5.94 8.09 5.47
N THR A 48 -6.95 8.17 4.60
CA THR A 48 -7.51 6.98 3.94
C THR A 48 -7.19 6.98 2.46
N ALA A 49 -6.83 5.82 1.92
CA ALA A 49 -6.54 5.65 0.51
C ALA A 49 -7.14 4.35 -0.01
N GLY A 50 -7.78 4.42 -1.18
CA GLY A 50 -8.35 3.25 -1.85
C GLY A 50 -7.59 2.92 -3.12
N ARG A 51 -7.46 1.64 -3.44
CA ARG A 51 -7.00 1.16 -4.74
C ARG A 51 -7.70 -0.11 -5.14
N ILE A 52 -7.79 -0.34 -6.45
CA ILE A 52 -8.11 -1.66 -6.99
C ILE A 52 -6.81 -2.41 -7.24
N LYS A 53 -6.82 -3.72 -6.99
CA LYS A 53 -5.65 -4.59 -7.18
C LYS A 53 -5.17 -4.53 -8.63
N ARG A 54 -3.85 -4.44 -8.82
CA ARG A 54 -3.22 -4.45 -10.15
C ARG A 54 -3.37 -5.81 -10.82
N MET A 55 -3.51 -5.83 -12.15
CA MET A 55 -3.70 -7.08 -12.88
C MET A 55 -2.48 -8.02 -12.75
N ASP A 56 -1.26 -7.48 -12.75
CA ASP A 56 -0.06 -8.28 -12.45
C ASP A 56 -0.11 -8.99 -11.11
N SER A 57 -0.60 -8.29 -10.08
CA SER A 57 -0.74 -8.86 -8.74
C SER A 57 -1.84 -9.93 -8.68
N ILE A 58 -2.91 -9.76 -9.46
CA ILE A 58 -3.96 -10.77 -9.63
C ILE A 58 -3.38 -12.01 -10.31
N ARG A 59 -2.69 -11.85 -11.45
CA ARG A 59 -2.04 -12.93 -12.20
C ARG A 59 -1.04 -13.71 -11.34
N LYS A 60 -0.14 -13.01 -10.63
CA LYS A 60 0.82 -13.64 -9.70
C LYS A 60 0.10 -14.45 -8.61
N LYS A 61 -0.99 -13.91 -8.02
CA LYS A 61 -1.74 -14.59 -6.96
C LYS A 61 -2.48 -15.83 -7.46
N LEU A 62 -3.09 -15.77 -8.64
CA LEU A 62 -3.77 -16.90 -9.27
C LEU A 62 -2.79 -18.02 -9.67
N ARG A 63 -1.53 -17.69 -10.00
CA ARG A 63 -0.48 -18.70 -10.27
C ARG A 63 0.02 -19.39 -9.00
N ARG A 64 0.15 -18.65 -7.89
CA ARG A 64 0.69 -19.15 -6.62
C ARG A 64 -0.35 -19.87 -5.75
N SER A 65 -1.64 -19.74 -6.03
CA SER A 65 -2.71 -20.23 -5.17
C SER A 65 -3.89 -20.77 -6.00
N PRO A 66 -4.50 -21.89 -5.62
CA PRO A 66 -5.64 -22.49 -6.35
C PRO A 66 -6.96 -21.74 -6.10
N ILE A 67 -6.93 -20.42 -5.94
CA ILE A 67 -8.13 -19.59 -5.78
C ILE A 67 -8.64 -19.14 -7.14
N SER A 68 -9.96 -19.03 -7.28
CA SER A 68 -10.59 -18.37 -8.41
C SER A 68 -10.71 -16.86 -8.17
N LEU A 69 -10.86 -16.09 -9.26
CA LEU A 69 -10.92 -14.63 -9.20
C LEU A 69 -12.12 -14.12 -8.37
N ASP A 70 -13.27 -14.80 -8.44
CA ASP A 70 -14.48 -14.49 -7.66
C ASP A 70 -14.29 -14.70 -6.15
N ARG A 71 -13.35 -15.56 -5.76
CA ARG A 71 -13.02 -15.84 -4.35
C ARG A 71 -11.95 -14.89 -3.79
N MET A 72 -11.33 -14.09 -4.63
CA MET A 72 -10.29 -13.14 -4.24
C MET A 72 -10.86 -12.03 -3.36
N GLN A 73 -10.28 -11.83 -2.17
CA GLN A 73 -10.84 -10.95 -1.13
C GLN A 73 -10.29 -9.51 -1.21
N ASP A 74 -9.16 -9.34 -1.88
CA ASP A 74 -8.35 -8.11 -1.91
C ASP A 74 -8.36 -7.45 -3.30
N LEU A 75 -9.46 -7.59 -4.05
CA LEU A 75 -9.66 -6.88 -5.32
C LEU A 75 -9.88 -5.38 -5.08
N ALA A 76 -10.68 -5.02 -4.08
CA ALA A 76 -10.75 -3.68 -3.53
C ALA A 76 -9.97 -3.63 -2.21
N GLY A 77 -8.99 -2.74 -2.13
CA GLY A 77 -8.19 -2.52 -0.93
C GLY A 77 -8.25 -1.07 -0.47
N ILE A 78 -8.64 -0.86 0.78
CA ILE A 78 -8.58 0.44 1.44
C ILE A 78 -7.52 0.36 2.53
N ARG A 79 -6.78 1.44 2.71
CA ARG A 79 -5.86 1.62 3.82
C ARG A 79 -6.29 2.82 4.65
N ALA A 80 -6.28 2.68 5.97
CA ALA A 80 -6.25 3.79 6.91
C ALA A 80 -4.87 3.86 7.55
N ILE A 81 -4.20 5.00 7.40
CA ILE A 81 -2.91 5.32 8.01
C ILE A 81 -3.21 6.24 9.18
N LEU A 82 -3.04 5.71 10.37
CA LEU A 82 -3.51 6.30 11.62
C LEU A 82 -2.31 6.74 12.48
N PRO A 83 -2.44 7.77 13.33
CA PRO A 83 -1.31 8.24 14.12
C PRO A 83 -0.79 7.19 15.11
N THR A 84 -1.68 6.52 15.83
CA THR A 84 -1.33 5.61 16.93
C THR A 84 -2.07 4.28 16.88
N MET A 85 -1.61 3.30 17.65
CA MET A 85 -2.33 2.04 17.86
C MET A 85 -3.68 2.23 18.56
N GLU A 86 -3.83 3.28 19.38
CA GLU A 86 -5.13 3.62 19.97
C GLU A 86 -6.13 4.03 18.87
N ASP A 87 -5.69 4.83 17.90
CA ASP A 87 -6.51 5.22 16.76
C ASP A 87 -6.87 4.01 15.88
N VAL A 88 -5.92 3.11 15.63
CA VAL A 88 -6.14 1.82 14.93
C VAL A 88 -7.24 1.03 15.62
N ASN A 89 -7.12 0.83 16.94
CA ASN A 89 -8.08 0.05 17.71
C ASN A 89 -9.45 0.73 17.78
N ARG A 90 -9.49 2.07 17.85
CA ARG A 90 -10.74 2.84 17.82
C ARG A 90 -11.49 2.67 16.51
N VAL A 91 -10.79 2.71 15.37
CA VAL A 91 -11.39 2.44 14.05
C VAL A 91 -11.83 0.98 13.95
N ARG A 92 -10.99 0.02 14.38
CA ARG A 92 -11.33 -1.41 14.41
C ARG A 92 -12.64 -1.69 15.14
N ARG A 93 -12.86 -1.09 16.31
CA ARG A 93 -14.10 -1.24 17.11
C ARG A 93 -15.37 -0.71 16.44
N ARG A 94 -15.27 0.08 15.36
CA ARG A 94 -16.43 0.54 14.58
C ARG A 94 -16.92 -0.51 13.58
N TYR A 95 -16.12 -1.55 13.34
CA TYR A 95 -16.48 -2.67 12.50
C TYR A 95 -16.97 -3.84 13.34
N SER A 96 -17.79 -4.72 12.75
CA SER A 96 -18.29 -5.92 13.44
C SER A 96 -17.14 -6.86 13.82
N GLU A 97 -17.24 -7.47 14.99
CA GLU A 97 -16.31 -8.51 15.45
C GLU A 97 -16.39 -9.79 14.61
N ASP A 98 -17.51 -10.03 13.92
CA ASP A 98 -17.73 -11.19 13.05
C ASP A 98 -16.97 -11.09 11.71
N LEU A 99 -16.34 -9.96 11.41
CA LEU A 99 -15.54 -9.83 10.19
C LEU A 99 -14.31 -10.73 10.28
N ARG A 100 -14.03 -11.42 9.17
CA ARG A 100 -12.77 -12.13 9.01
C ARG A 100 -11.61 -11.13 9.19
N THR A 101 -10.83 -11.37 10.24
CA THR A 101 -9.76 -10.49 10.69
C THR A 101 -8.44 -11.24 10.74
N SER A 102 -7.38 -10.62 10.20
CA SER A 102 -6.00 -11.06 10.42
C SER A 102 -5.26 -9.97 11.19
N ASP A 103 -4.78 -10.28 12.39
CA ASP A 103 -4.08 -9.34 13.26
C ASP A 103 -2.56 -9.52 13.15
N TYR A 104 -1.97 -8.94 12.10
CA TYR A 104 -0.51 -8.96 11.93
C TYR A 104 0.22 -7.94 12.82
N VAL A 105 -0.51 -7.22 13.69
CA VAL A 105 0.11 -6.36 14.70
C VAL A 105 0.51 -7.21 15.90
N ALA A 106 -0.42 -8.05 16.38
CA ALA A 106 -0.16 -9.02 17.44
C ALA A 106 0.77 -10.15 16.98
N GLU A 107 0.54 -10.69 15.77
CA GLU A 107 1.30 -11.79 15.18
C GLU A 107 1.93 -11.35 13.85
N PRO A 108 3.07 -10.64 13.86
CA PRO A 108 3.71 -10.16 12.65
C PRO A 108 4.14 -11.32 11.74
N LYS A 109 4.17 -11.08 10.42
CA LYS A 109 4.69 -12.08 9.47
C LYS A 109 6.21 -12.26 9.67
N PRO A 110 6.81 -13.39 9.23
CA PRO A 110 8.25 -13.65 9.36
C PRO A 110 9.18 -12.54 8.85
N GLY A 111 8.76 -11.75 7.86
CA GLY A 111 9.52 -10.60 7.37
C GLY A 111 9.29 -9.28 8.14
N GLY A 112 8.57 -9.29 9.26
CA GLY A 112 8.26 -8.08 10.05
C GLY A 112 7.02 -7.30 9.61
N TYR A 113 6.21 -7.82 8.69
CA TYR A 113 5.02 -7.09 8.22
C TYR A 113 3.93 -6.99 9.30
N ARG A 114 3.41 -5.77 9.49
CA ARG A 114 2.38 -5.41 10.47
C ARG A 114 1.22 -4.63 9.87
N SER A 115 0.00 -5.01 10.23
CA SER A 115 -1.27 -4.34 9.91
C SER A 115 -2.43 -5.17 10.46
N ILE A 116 -3.56 -4.54 10.79
CA ILE A 116 -4.82 -5.26 10.97
C ILE A 116 -5.55 -5.31 9.63
N HIS A 117 -5.91 -6.51 9.17
CA HIS A 117 -6.67 -6.73 7.94
C HIS A 117 -8.08 -7.16 8.26
N LEU A 118 -9.06 -6.39 7.79
CA LEU A 118 -10.49 -6.71 7.91
C LEU A 118 -11.05 -6.99 6.52
N ILE A 119 -11.74 -8.13 6.35
CA ILE A 119 -12.43 -8.43 5.09
C ILE A 119 -13.91 -8.14 5.27
N LYS A 120 -14.38 -7.04 4.65
CA LYS A 120 -15.76 -6.59 4.75
C LYS A 120 -16.54 -6.94 3.47
N PRO A 121 -17.57 -7.81 3.56
CA PRO A 121 -18.55 -7.92 2.50
C PRO A 121 -19.31 -6.60 2.32
N PHE A 122 -19.48 -6.18 1.07
CA PHE A 122 -20.26 -5.02 0.74
C PHE A 122 -21.73 -5.39 0.71
N ASP A 123 -22.50 -4.82 1.62
CA ASP A 123 -23.94 -4.95 1.66
C ASP A 123 -24.53 -3.59 2.03
N GLU A 124 -24.90 -2.85 0.99
CA GLU A 124 -25.57 -1.57 1.15
C GLU A 124 -26.93 -1.61 0.46
N ALA A 125 -27.98 -1.27 1.21
CA ALA A 125 -29.32 -1.16 0.70
C ALA A 125 -29.37 -0.17 -0.48
N GLY A 126 -29.98 -0.58 -1.58
CA GLY A 126 -30.13 0.26 -2.78
C GLY A 126 -28.92 0.31 -3.71
N ALA A 127 -27.77 -0.30 -3.37
CA ALA A 127 -26.60 -0.31 -4.27
C ALA A 127 -26.79 -1.18 -5.52
N GLY A 128 -27.69 -2.18 -5.47
CA GLY A 128 -27.93 -3.14 -6.54
C GLY A 128 -27.29 -4.51 -6.29
N ALA A 129 -27.91 -5.57 -6.82
CA ALA A 129 -27.54 -6.96 -6.54
C ALA A 129 -26.11 -7.33 -6.99
N MET A 130 -25.59 -6.67 -8.03
CA MET A 130 -24.25 -6.93 -8.58
C MET A 130 -23.10 -6.64 -7.59
N TYR A 131 -23.30 -5.74 -6.62
CA TYR A 131 -22.29 -5.37 -5.64
C TYR A 131 -22.39 -6.14 -4.33
N ARG A 132 -23.56 -6.77 -4.07
CA ARG A 132 -23.81 -7.48 -2.82
C ARG A 132 -22.82 -8.62 -2.64
N GLY A 133 -22.15 -8.67 -1.49
CA GLY A 133 -21.18 -9.70 -1.15
C GLY A 133 -19.80 -9.52 -1.77
N GLN A 134 -19.60 -8.53 -2.66
CA GLN A 134 -18.24 -8.17 -3.10
C GLN A 134 -17.40 -7.76 -1.89
N LYS A 135 -16.13 -8.14 -1.87
CA LYS A 135 -15.29 -7.97 -0.68
C LYS A 135 -14.40 -6.75 -0.82
N VAL A 136 -14.30 -6.00 0.29
CA VAL A 136 -13.37 -4.90 0.46
C VAL A 136 -12.42 -5.28 1.59
N GLU A 137 -11.13 -5.34 1.29
CA GLU A 137 -10.07 -5.48 2.29
C GLU A 137 -9.75 -4.11 2.88
N ILE A 138 -9.86 -3.98 4.20
CA ILE A 138 -9.52 -2.77 4.95
C ILE A 138 -8.24 -3.05 5.74
N GLN A 139 -7.19 -2.29 5.45
CA GLN A 139 -5.89 -2.37 6.12
C GLN A 139 -5.77 -1.20 7.10
N LEU A 140 -5.74 -1.49 8.39
CA LEU A 140 -5.48 -0.50 9.42
C LEU A 140 -4.00 -0.59 9.81
N ARG A 141 -3.32 0.56 9.83
CA ARG A 141 -1.90 0.68 10.19
C ARG A 141 -1.67 1.97 10.94
N THR A 142 -0.67 1.97 11.80
CA THR A 142 -0.06 3.22 12.26
C THR A 142 0.76 3.86 11.14
N HIS A 143 1.19 5.11 11.35
CA HIS A 143 2.11 5.78 10.45
C HIS A 143 3.43 5.01 10.31
N LEU A 144 4.03 4.55 11.41
CA LEU A 144 5.31 3.84 11.37
C LEU A 144 5.21 2.48 10.68
N GLN A 145 4.14 1.71 10.94
CA GLN A 145 3.87 0.46 10.23
C GLN A 145 3.68 0.68 8.72
N HIS A 146 3.08 1.81 8.34
CA HIS A 146 2.93 2.21 6.94
C HIS A 146 4.29 2.57 6.31
N VAL A 147 5.10 3.40 6.98
CA VAL A 147 6.47 3.76 6.57
C VAL A 147 7.30 2.50 6.29
N TRP A 148 7.29 1.54 7.22
CA TRP A 148 7.98 0.26 7.04
C TRP A 148 7.50 -0.48 5.80
N ALA A 149 6.19 -0.68 5.67
CA ALA A 149 5.63 -1.46 4.57
C ALA A 149 5.88 -0.83 3.20
N THR A 150 5.90 0.51 3.11
CA THR A 150 6.24 1.21 1.87
C THR A 150 7.73 1.23 1.59
N ALA A 151 8.58 1.28 2.62
CA ALA A 151 10.03 1.14 2.46
C ALA A 151 10.40 -0.24 1.90
N VAL A 152 9.78 -1.32 2.37
CA VAL A 152 9.96 -2.67 1.79
C VAL A 152 9.65 -2.68 0.30
N GLU A 153 8.52 -2.08 -0.11
CA GLU A 153 8.11 -2.03 -1.52
C GLU A 153 9.06 -1.15 -2.35
N ALA A 154 9.47 0.01 -1.83
CA ALA A 154 10.43 0.90 -2.49
C ALA A 154 11.78 0.22 -2.69
N ILE A 155 12.37 -0.32 -1.62
CA ILE A 155 13.69 -0.97 -1.65
C ILE A 155 13.66 -2.18 -2.58
N GLY A 156 12.62 -3.02 -2.52
CA GLY A 156 12.46 -4.14 -3.42
C GLY A 156 12.39 -3.70 -4.88
N ASN A 157 11.60 -2.67 -5.19
CA ASN A 157 11.50 -2.12 -6.54
C ASN A 157 12.85 -1.65 -7.09
N MET A 158 13.60 -0.88 -6.31
CA MET A 158 14.90 -0.32 -6.73
C MET A 158 15.97 -1.40 -6.92
N ARG A 159 15.85 -2.51 -6.18
CA ARG A 159 16.76 -3.64 -6.27
C ARG A 159 16.32 -4.71 -7.27
N GLY A 160 15.11 -4.60 -7.83
CA GLY A 160 14.52 -5.66 -8.64
C GLY A 160 14.24 -6.94 -7.85
N GLU A 161 14.03 -6.84 -6.54
CA GLU A 161 13.83 -7.95 -5.59
C GLU A 161 12.39 -7.97 -5.05
N ASP A 162 11.78 -9.14 -4.87
CA ASP A 162 10.46 -9.28 -4.22
C ASP A 162 10.63 -9.44 -2.70
N LEU A 163 11.21 -8.41 -2.06
CA LEU A 163 11.53 -8.42 -0.61
C LEU A 163 10.28 -8.67 0.25
N LYS A 164 9.11 -8.24 -0.24
CA LYS A 164 7.82 -8.46 0.41
C LYS A 164 7.41 -9.94 0.43
N ALA A 165 7.81 -10.72 -0.57
CA ALA A 165 7.65 -12.16 -0.61
C ALA A 165 8.73 -12.91 0.20
N GLY A 166 9.70 -12.19 0.77
CA GLY A 166 10.88 -12.80 1.41
C GLY A 166 11.95 -13.24 0.43
N GLU A 167 11.90 -12.75 -0.82
CA GLU A 167 12.84 -13.10 -1.89
C GLU A 167 13.82 -11.93 -2.10
N GLY A 168 15.13 -12.20 -2.18
CA GLY A 168 16.15 -11.17 -2.43
C GLY A 168 17.35 -11.27 -1.50
N ASN A 169 18.07 -10.15 -1.34
CA ASN A 169 19.27 -10.11 -0.52
C ASN A 169 18.95 -10.35 0.97
N ARG A 170 19.60 -11.36 1.57
CA ARG A 170 19.36 -11.76 2.97
C ARG A 170 19.67 -10.65 3.98
N GLY A 171 20.69 -9.83 3.73
CA GLY A 171 21.03 -8.71 4.60
C GLY A 171 19.93 -7.65 4.62
N TRP A 172 19.37 -7.31 3.45
CA TRP A 172 18.23 -6.39 3.36
C TRP A 172 16.96 -6.95 4.02
N LEU A 173 16.66 -8.23 3.81
CA LEU A 173 15.54 -8.90 4.50
C LEU A 173 15.72 -8.85 6.02
N ARG A 174 16.94 -9.09 6.51
CA ARG A 174 17.25 -9.02 7.95
C ARG A 174 17.12 -7.59 8.48
N LEU A 175 17.71 -6.61 7.80
CA LEU A 175 17.61 -5.19 8.16
C LEU A 175 16.15 -4.74 8.27
N LEU A 176 15.32 -5.10 7.29
CA LEU A 176 13.88 -4.80 7.31
C LEU A 176 13.18 -5.48 8.49
N THR A 177 13.50 -6.74 8.77
CA THR A 177 12.92 -7.48 9.91
C THR A 177 13.26 -6.81 11.24
N LEU A 178 14.53 -6.43 11.45
CA LEU A 178 14.97 -5.71 12.66
C LEU A 178 14.32 -4.34 12.78
N MET A 179 14.16 -3.60 11.67
CA MET A 179 13.46 -2.32 11.66
C MET A 179 11.98 -2.43 12.03
N SER A 180 11.32 -3.55 11.70
CA SER A 180 9.99 -3.83 12.21
C SER A 180 9.99 -3.97 13.74
N GLY A 181 11.04 -4.59 14.29
CA GLY A 181 11.29 -4.68 15.73
C GLY A 181 11.44 -3.32 16.42
N VAL A 182 12.24 -2.42 15.83
CA VAL A 182 12.41 -1.04 16.31
C VAL A 182 11.07 -0.30 16.36
N ILE A 183 10.26 -0.43 15.31
CA ILE A 183 8.93 0.20 15.26
C ILE A 183 8.00 -0.43 16.30
N ALA A 184 8.02 -1.75 16.45
CA ALA A 184 7.20 -2.44 17.45
C ALA A 184 7.53 -1.99 18.87
N GLU A 185 8.82 -1.87 19.21
CA GLU A 185 9.25 -1.36 20.51
C GLU A 185 8.75 0.08 20.76
N ARG A 186 8.91 0.98 19.79
CA ARG A 186 8.40 2.36 19.88
C ARG A 186 6.88 2.43 20.07
N GLU A 187 6.15 1.46 19.55
CA GLU A 187 4.69 1.38 19.64
C GLU A 187 4.20 0.52 20.82
N GLY A 188 5.10 -0.04 21.64
CA GLY A 188 4.75 -0.93 22.76
C GLY A 188 4.13 -2.27 22.31
N LEU A 189 4.57 -2.80 21.16
CA LEU A 189 4.04 -3.99 20.52
C LEU A 189 5.03 -5.18 20.59
N PRO A 190 4.55 -6.43 20.43
CA PRO A 190 5.42 -7.60 20.34
C PRO A 190 6.40 -7.49 19.16
N GLN A 191 7.69 -7.70 19.37
CA GLN A 191 8.72 -7.49 18.34
C GLN A 191 8.72 -8.56 17.22
N GLY A 192 8.17 -9.74 17.48
CA GLY A 192 8.14 -10.88 16.56
C GLY A 192 9.22 -11.91 16.91
N ALA A 193 9.01 -13.18 16.52
CA ALA A 193 9.87 -14.28 16.95
C ALA A 193 11.34 -14.16 16.47
N ASP A 194 11.55 -13.55 15.30
CA ASP A 194 12.87 -13.45 14.69
C ASP A 194 13.63 -12.17 15.09
N VAL A 195 13.14 -11.36 16.04
CA VAL A 195 13.77 -10.10 16.44
C VAL A 195 14.38 -10.24 17.84
N PRO A 196 15.66 -9.85 18.05
CA PRO A 196 16.25 -9.81 19.39
C PRO A 196 15.46 -8.86 20.30
N MET A 197 15.04 -9.37 21.46
CA MET A 197 14.28 -8.59 22.45
C MET A 197 15.12 -7.47 23.06
N ASP A 198 16.42 -7.73 23.27
CA ASP A 198 17.36 -6.73 23.76
C ASP A 198 17.60 -5.63 22.71
N GLN A 199 17.38 -4.38 23.12
CA GLN A 199 17.52 -3.22 22.23
C GLN A 199 18.96 -2.99 21.78
N ALA A 200 19.94 -3.21 22.66
CA ALA A 200 21.34 -2.97 22.34
C ALA A 200 21.86 -4.00 21.34
N GLU A 201 21.48 -5.28 21.49
CA GLU A 201 21.78 -6.35 20.55
C GLU A 201 21.18 -6.07 19.16
N ARG A 202 19.88 -5.75 19.10
CA ARG A 202 19.19 -5.39 17.85
C ARG A 202 19.84 -4.19 17.16
N ASN A 203 20.17 -3.14 17.91
CA ASN A 203 20.78 -1.93 17.36
C ASN A 203 22.24 -2.16 16.92
N ALA A 204 22.98 -3.07 17.57
CA ALA A 204 24.30 -3.48 17.11
C ALA A 204 24.21 -4.23 15.78
N GLU A 205 23.30 -5.21 15.66
CA GLU A 205 23.10 -5.94 14.40
C GLU A 205 22.65 -5.00 13.26
N LEU A 206 21.76 -4.05 13.55
CA LEU A 206 21.35 -3.03 12.58
C LEU A 206 22.52 -2.17 12.10
N ARG A 207 23.44 -1.78 12.99
CA ARG A 207 24.64 -1.02 12.61
C ARG A 207 25.53 -1.83 11.67
N ASP A 208 25.80 -3.09 12.00
CA ASP A 208 26.64 -3.97 11.18
C ASP A 208 26.03 -4.19 9.79
N LEU A 209 24.72 -4.38 9.71
CA LEU A 209 23.99 -4.46 8.45
C LEU A 209 24.02 -3.14 7.67
N CYS A 210 23.86 -2.00 8.35
CA CYS A 210 23.95 -0.69 7.71
C CYS A 210 25.33 -0.46 7.07
N HIS A 211 26.40 -0.83 7.76
CA HIS A 211 27.76 -0.73 7.25
C HIS A 211 28.00 -1.69 6.09
N SER A 212 27.68 -2.98 6.25
CA SER A 212 27.94 -4.00 5.22
C SER A 212 27.13 -3.80 3.94
N LEU A 213 25.92 -3.27 4.03
CA LEU A 213 25.05 -2.99 2.88
C LEU A 213 25.25 -1.58 2.32
N SER A 214 26.06 -0.73 2.97
CA SER A 214 26.06 0.72 2.73
C SER A 214 24.63 1.29 2.72
N ALA A 215 23.78 0.82 3.64
CA ALA A 215 22.33 0.96 3.52
C ALA A 215 21.88 2.42 3.44
N ILE A 216 22.43 3.31 4.28
CA ILE A 216 22.10 4.74 4.27
C ILE A 216 22.48 5.40 2.94
N ALA A 217 23.69 5.13 2.43
CA ALA A 217 24.15 5.67 1.16
C ALA A 217 23.28 5.17 -0.01
N ALA A 218 22.96 3.87 -0.02
CA ALA A 218 22.06 3.28 -1.02
C ALA A 218 20.68 3.94 -0.98
N LEU A 219 20.05 4.01 0.21
CA LEU A 219 18.72 4.59 0.39
C LEU A 219 18.67 6.09 0.01
N THR A 220 19.73 6.85 0.31
CA THR A 220 19.80 8.28 0.00
C THR A 220 19.99 8.53 -1.50
N SER A 221 20.76 7.67 -2.18
CA SER A 221 21.00 7.79 -3.63
C SER A 221 19.71 7.68 -4.46
N PHE A 222 18.69 7.03 -3.92
CA PHE A 222 17.41 6.85 -4.59
C PHE A 222 16.55 8.11 -4.69
N ARG A 223 16.73 9.06 -3.77
CA ARG A 223 15.93 10.31 -3.73
C ARG A 223 16.23 11.24 -4.92
N SER A 224 17.39 11.12 -5.55
CA SER A 224 17.82 12.04 -6.63
C SER A 224 17.30 11.69 -8.02
N VAL A 225 16.67 10.52 -8.20
CA VAL A 225 16.31 9.98 -9.52
C VAL A 225 14.89 10.38 -9.95
N VAL A 226 14.05 10.85 -9.02
CA VAL A 226 12.63 11.06 -9.28
C VAL A 226 12.38 12.39 -10.00
N ARG A 227 11.90 12.29 -11.25
CA ARG A 227 11.40 13.43 -12.05
C ARG A 227 9.89 13.39 -12.07
N GLU A 228 9.24 14.50 -11.70
CA GLU A 228 7.80 14.55 -11.51
C GLU A 228 7.12 15.50 -12.50
N THR A 229 6.10 14.99 -13.17
CA THR A 229 5.21 15.81 -14.00
C THR A 229 3.78 15.68 -13.48
N GLU A 230 3.20 16.82 -13.07
CA GLU A 230 1.83 16.90 -12.55
C GLU A 230 0.91 17.55 -13.60
N SER A 231 -0.15 16.86 -14.01
CA SER A 231 -1.25 17.50 -14.74
C SER A 231 -2.31 18.04 -13.77
N ARG A 232 -2.86 19.23 -14.08
CA ARG A 232 -3.71 20.08 -13.22
C ARG A 232 -4.77 19.34 -12.38
N SER A 233 -5.14 20.00 -11.27
CA SER A 233 -6.13 19.66 -10.22
C SER A 233 -7.35 18.84 -10.68
N GLY A 234 -7.60 17.72 -9.99
CA GLY A 234 -8.70 16.79 -10.30
C GLY A 234 -9.22 15.97 -9.10
N SER A 235 -10.26 15.20 -9.40
CA SER A 235 -11.42 14.82 -8.58
C SER A 235 -11.26 13.73 -7.49
N GLY A 236 -10.08 13.61 -6.89
CA GLY A 236 -9.81 12.59 -5.86
C GLY A 236 -9.39 11.21 -6.41
N PHE A 237 -9.02 11.17 -7.69
CA PHE A 237 -8.45 10.00 -8.37
C PHE A 237 -7.15 10.38 -9.06
N TYR A 238 -6.11 9.60 -8.83
CA TYR A 238 -4.78 9.85 -9.38
C TYR A 238 -4.23 8.57 -10.00
N LEU A 239 -3.78 8.67 -11.25
CA LEU A 239 -3.03 7.62 -11.93
C LEU A 239 -1.54 7.96 -11.83
N VAL A 240 -0.81 7.11 -11.12
CA VAL A 240 0.64 7.22 -10.96
C VAL A 240 1.30 6.21 -11.88
N GLN A 241 2.34 6.65 -12.58
CA GLN A 241 3.17 5.85 -13.47
C GLN A 241 4.62 6.04 -13.04
N MET A 242 5.29 4.95 -12.69
CA MET A 242 6.72 4.96 -12.40
C MET A 242 7.45 4.10 -13.42
N ASN A 243 8.38 4.70 -14.15
CA ASN A 243 9.34 3.97 -14.96
C ASN A 243 10.46 3.48 -14.03
N ALA A 244 10.58 2.15 -13.87
CA ALA A 244 11.56 1.57 -12.96
C ALA A 244 13.01 1.69 -13.46
N GLU A 245 13.22 1.93 -14.77
CA GLU A 245 14.54 2.06 -15.38
C GLU A 245 15.06 3.50 -15.28
N THR A 246 14.19 4.49 -15.53
CA THR A 246 14.57 5.91 -15.49
C THR A 246 14.32 6.58 -14.14
N GLY A 247 13.49 5.96 -13.29
CA GLY A 247 12.98 6.54 -12.04
C GLY A 247 12.02 7.71 -12.25
N GLU A 248 11.60 7.99 -13.48
CA GLU A 248 10.62 9.02 -13.79
C GLU A 248 9.23 8.65 -13.27
N VAL A 249 8.56 9.60 -12.63
CA VAL A 249 7.23 9.44 -12.05
C VAL A 249 6.27 10.47 -12.65
N THR A 250 5.29 9.99 -13.39
CA THR A 250 4.22 10.84 -13.91
C THR A 250 2.95 10.65 -13.09
N VAL A 251 2.32 11.75 -12.70
CA VAL A 251 1.06 11.74 -11.97
C VAL A 251 0.01 12.51 -12.73
N SER A 252 -1.08 11.82 -13.06
CA SER A 252 -2.21 12.42 -13.77
C SER A 252 -3.48 12.33 -12.94
N ALA A 253 -4.07 13.49 -12.65
CA ALA A 253 -5.38 13.55 -12.02
C ALA A 253 -6.46 13.08 -13.00
N GLN A 254 -7.39 12.26 -12.52
CA GLN A 254 -8.45 11.67 -13.33
C GLN A 254 -9.79 12.33 -12.98
N SER A 255 -10.63 12.55 -13.98
CA SER A 255 -11.96 13.17 -13.82
C SER A 255 -13.00 12.22 -13.20
N SER A 256 -12.74 10.91 -13.27
CA SER A 256 -13.52 9.88 -12.59
C SER A 256 -12.70 8.61 -12.46
N PHE A 257 -13.15 7.70 -11.58
CA PHE A 257 -12.55 6.37 -11.48
C PHE A 257 -12.56 5.63 -12.81
N ARG A 258 -13.67 5.70 -13.56
CA ARG A 258 -13.83 5.00 -14.86
C ARG A 258 -12.80 5.47 -15.88
N MET A 259 -12.59 6.79 -15.98
CA MET A 259 -11.56 7.34 -16.88
C MET A 259 -10.16 6.89 -16.46
N GLY A 260 -9.85 6.96 -15.17
CA GLY A 260 -8.57 6.47 -14.64
C GLY A 260 -8.35 4.98 -14.88
N GLU A 261 -9.41 4.18 -14.80
CA GLU A 261 -9.33 2.73 -15.02
C GLU A 261 -9.13 2.40 -16.50
N SER A 262 -9.79 3.12 -17.40
CA SER A 262 -9.55 3.03 -18.84
C SER A 262 -8.10 3.37 -19.17
N SER A 263 -7.58 4.49 -18.67
CA SER A 263 -6.18 4.89 -18.85
C SER A 263 -5.21 3.86 -18.27
N TYR A 264 -5.51 3.30 -17.09
CA TYR A 264 -4.73 2.23 -16.48
C TYR A 264 -4.69 0.96 -17.35
N ASN A 265 -5.85 0.51 -17.85
CA ASN A 265 -5.95 -0.71 -18.64
C ASN A 265 -5.19 -0.57 -19.97
N SER A 266 -5.34 0.54 -20.68
CA SER A 266 -4.63 0.79 -21.95
C SER A 266 -3.10 0.70 -21.83
N MET A 267 -2.54 1.06 -20.67
CA MET A 267 -1.11 0.92 -20.41
C MET A 267 -0.67 -0.49 -20.05
N VAL A 268 -1.50 -1.21 -19.27
CA VAL A 268 -1.20 -2.62 -18.96
C VAL A 268 -1.16 -3.44 -20.26
N ASP A 269 -1.99 -3.06 -21.23
CA ASP A 269 -2.09 -3.72 -22.52
C ASP A 269 -0.95 -3.32 -23.49
N SER A 270 -0.29 -2.17 -23.30
CA SER A 270 0.83 -1.74 -24.16
C SER A 270 2.12 -2.52 -23.92
N GLY A 271 2.20 -3.30 -22.84
CA GLY A 271 3.35 -4.17 -22.53
C GLY A 271 4.59 -3.42 -22.02
N GLU A 272 4.51 -2.11 -21.83
CA GLU A 272 5.59 -1.34 -21.21
C GLU A 272 5.80 -1.77 -19.76
N ARG A 273 7.07 -1.87 -19.33
CA ARG A 273 7.46 -2.19 -17.94
C ARG A 273 7.23 -1.01 -16.98
N GLN A 274 6.05 -0.41 -17.04
CA GLN A 274 5.66 0.67 -16.13
C GLN A 274 4.99 0.12 -14.88
N GLN A 275 5.40 0.62 -13.72
CA GLN A 275 4.66 0.38 -12.49
C GLN A 275 3.55 1.42 -12.36
N SER A 276 2.36 1.06 -12.82
CA SER A 276 1.20 1.96 -12.74
C SER A 276 0.26 1.60 -11.60
N ILE A 277 -0.38 2.63 -11.02
CA ILE A 277 -1.45 2.46 -10.02
C ILE A 277 -2.49 3.57 -10.14
N LEU A 278 -3.76 3.17 -10.08
CA LEU A 278 -4.87 4.10 -9.90
C LEU A 278 -5.27 4.14 -8.42
N VAL A 279 -5.28 5.33 -7.84
CA VAL A 279 -5.50 5.56 -6.42
C VAL A 279 -6.65 6.54 -6.21
N ALA A 280 -7.53 6.20 -5.26
CA ALA A 280 -8.55 7.11 -4.73
C ALA A 280 -8.05 7.73 -3.41
N VAL A 281 -7.79 9.04 -3.42
CA VAL A 281 -7.27 9.85 -2.29
C VAL A 281 -7.74 11.29 -2.42
N ASP A 282 -7.80 12.04 -1.32
CA ASP A 282 -8.46 13.35 -1.30
C ASP A 282 -7.60 14.50 -1.86
N SER A 283 -6.29 14.29 -2.00
CA SER A 283 -5.37 15.31 -2.53
C SER A 283 -4.06 14.71 -3.02
N MET A 284 -3.24 15.52 -3.70
CA MET A 284 -1.89 15.12 -4.11
C MET A 284 -0.97 14.87 -2.91
N ALA A 285 -1.08 15.69 -1.85
CA ALA A 285 -0.35 15.46 -0.60
C ALA A 285 -0.75 14.11 0.04
N ALA A 286 -2.04 13.79 0.04
CA ALA A 286 -2.56 12.51 0.48
C ALA A 286 -2.05 11.34 -0.38
N LEU A 287 -1.92 11.52 -1.69
CA LEU A 287 -1.33 10.52 -2.58
C LEU A 287 0.11 10.20 -2.19
N ARG A 288 0.95 11.24 -2.04
CA ARG A 288 2.35 11.12 -1.65
C ARG A 288 2.50 10.41 -0.31
N ALA A 289 1.72 10.80 0.69
CA ALA A 289 1.74 10.18 2.00
C ALA A 289 1.26 8.71 2.00
N ALA A 290 0.27 8.36 1.17
CA ALA A 290 -0.27 7.00 1.12
C ALA A 290 0.55 6.03 0.24
N TYR A 291 1.32 6.55 -0.72
CA TYR A 291 2.08 5.77 -1.70
C TYR A 291 3.50 6.31 -1.92
N PRO A 292 4.28 6.60 -0.86
CA PRO A 292 5.63 7.15 -1.00
C PRO A 292 6.57 6.21 -1.78
N ASN A 293 6.26 4.90 -1.80
CA ASN A 293 7.00 3.90 -2.57
C ASN A 293 6.97 4.12 -4.09
N TYR A 294 5.96 4.82 -4.63
CA TYR A 294 5.91 5.20 -6.05
C TYR A 294 6.70 6.47 -6.36
N PHE A 295 7.10 7.20 -5.31
CA PHE A 295 7.95 8.39 -5.38
C PHE A 295 9.36 8.08 -4.83
N LEU A 296 9.67 6.79 -4.62
CA LEU A 296 10.91 6.30 -3.99
C LEU A 296 11.27 7.05 -2.69
N ASP A 297 10.27 7.54 -1.97
CA ASP A 297 10.45 8.31 -0.75
C ASP A 297 10.51 7.34 0.44
N VAL A 298 11.71 7.25 1.00
CA VAL A 298 12.02 6.45 2.19
C VAL A 298 12.62 7.32 3.30
N ALA A 299 12.43 8.65 3.27
CA ALA A 299 13.08 9.58 4.19
C ALA A 299 12.79 9.28 5.66
N THR A 300 11.51 9.09 6.02
CA THR A 300 11.14 8.73 7.40
C THR A 300 11.71 7.37 7.81
N PHE A 301 11.84 6.41 6.88
CA PHE A 301 12.48 5.13 7.19
C PHE A 301 13.98 5.28 7.45
N ILE A 302 14.66 6.10 6.65
CA ILE A 302 16.07 6.49 6.82
C ILE A 302 16.26 7.11 8.21
N GLU A 303 15.44 8.11 8.59
CA GLU A 303 15.49 8.75 9.92
C GLU A 303 15.36 7.74 11.07
N LEU A 304 14.35 6.85 11.00
CA LEU A 304 14.18 5.78 11.99
C LEU A 304 15.40 4.86 12.09
N LEU A 305 16.03 4.58 10.94
CA LEU A 305 17.22 3.73 10.87
C LEU A 305 18.45 4.44 11.46
N ALA A 306 18.64 5.75 11.22
CA ALA A 306 19.69 6.52 11.87
C ALA A 306 19.54 6.53 13.38
N ASP A 307 18.33 6.84 13.85
CA ASP A 307 18.04 6.92 15.27
C ASP A 307 18.38 5.59 15.96
N ALA A 308 17.96 4.46 15.37
CA ALA A 308 18.22 3.14 15.92
C ALA A 308 19.72 2.77 15.90
N THR A 309 20.48 3.32 14.96
CA THR A 309 21.91 3.00 14.77
C THR A 309 22.85 4.05 15.36
N ASN A 310 22.35 5.17 15.87
CA ASN A 310 23.14 6.35 16.26
C ASN A 310 24.11 6.82 15.16
N ILE A 311 23.77 6.59 13.88
CA ILE A 311 24.55 7.07 12.74
C ILE A 311 24.14 8.52 12.48
N ASN A 312 25.07 9.46 12.66
CA ASN A 312 24.83 10.87 12.36
C ASN A 312 24.66 11.05 10.85
N MET A 313 23.44 11.35 10.41
CA MET A 313 23.14 11.57 8.99
C MET A 313 23.55 12.94 8.48
N GLY A 314 23.96 13.88 9.34
CA GLY A 314 24.11 15.29 8.96
C GLY A 314 22.80 15.94 8.48
N LEU A 315 21.66 15.28 8.70
CA LEU A 315 20.32 15.77 8.36
C LEU A 315 19.86 16.72 9.47
N THR A 316 19.78 18.01 9.16
CA THR A 316 19.44 19.10 10.10
C THR A 316 17.94 19.29 10.31
N ALA A 317 17.09 18.38 9.86
CA ALA A 317 15.64 18.52 10.00
C ALA A 317 15.10 17.52 11.03
N PRO A 318 14.36 17.97 12.06
CA PRO A 318 13.63 17.08 12.95
C PRO A 318 12.55 16.33 12.16
N ILE A 319 12.17 15.14 12.66
CA ILE A 319 10.95 14.42 12.28
C ILE A 319 9.85 15.47 12.11
N PRO A 320 9.21 15.59 10.93
CA PRO A 320 7.97 16.32 10.86
C PRO A 320 7.04 15.58 11.82
N THR A 321 6.84 16.11 13.03
CA THR A 321 5.65 15.83 13.82
C THR A 321 4.53 16.13 12.85
N SER A 322 4.02 15.08 12.21
CA SER A 322 3.23 15.23 11.00
C SER A 322 2.18 16.26 11.31
N ALA A 323 2.26 17.40 10.62
CA ALA A 323 1.22 18.39 10.58
C ALA A 323 0.01 17.72 9.90
N ILE A 324 -0.64 16.84 10.67
CA ILE A 324 -2.08 16.66 10.69
C ILE A 324 -2.63 17.79 11.58
N ASP A 325 -2.05 18.99 11.47
CA ASP A 325 -2.78 20.19 11.80
C ASP A 325 -3.82 20.31 10.70
N ARG A 326 -5.00 19.75 11.03
CA ARG A 326 -6.28 20.02 10.38
C ARG A 326 -6.15 20.13 8.86
N LEU A 327 -6.08 18.98 8.17
CA LEU A 327 -6.63 18.91 6.82
C LEU A 327 -8.05 19.46 6.92
N SER A 328 -8.23 20.71 6.53
CA SER A 328 -9.45 21.44 6.80
C SER A 328 -10.57 20.69 6.09
N LEU A 329 -11.59 20.29 6.85
CA LEU A 329 -12.78 19.64 6.34
C LEU A 329 -13.66 20.63 5.55
N ASP A 330 -13.13 21.79 5.14
CA ASP A 330 -13.85 22.81 4.38
C ASP A 330 -14.31 22.29 3.02
N PHE A 331 -13.63 21.29 2.45
CA PHE A 331 -14.06 20.66 1.21
C PHE A 331 -15.37 19.85 1.35
N LEU A 332 -15.75 19.42 2.57
CA LEU A 332 -17.06 18.77 2.81
C LEU A 332 -18.23 19.77 2.73
N LYS A 333 -17.97 21.08 2.79
CA LYS A 333 -19.02 22.11 2.61
C LYS A 333 -19.45 22.26 1.13
N ALA A 334 -18.63 21.77 0.19
CA ALA A 334 -18.91 21.87 -1.24
C ALA A 334 -19.78 20.72 -1.80
N TRP A 335 -20.14 19.71 -1.00
CA TRP A 335 -20.87 18.51 -1.47
C TRP A 335 -22.37 18.50 -1.08
N LYS A 336 -22.92 19.65 -0.66
CA LYS A 336 -24.34 19.84 -0.31
C LYS A 336 -25.07 20.86 -1.20
N ARG A 337 -24.72 20.93 -2.49
CA ARG A 337 -25.59 21.56 -3.50
C ARG A 337 -25.75 20.66 -4.70
#